data_AF-K1Z7E0-F1
#
_entry.id   AF-K1Z7E0-F1
#
_cell.length_a   1.000
_cell.length_b   1.000
_cell.length_c   1.000
_cell.angle_alpha   90.00
_cell.angle_beta   90.00
_cell.angle_gamma   90.00
#
_symmetry.space_group_name_H-M   'P 1'
#
loop_
_entity.id
_entity.type
_entity.pdbx_description
1 polymer ?
#
loop_
_entity_poly.entity_id
_entity_poly.type
_entity_poly.pdbx_seq_one_letter_code
_entity_poly.pdbx_strand_id
1 'polypeptide(L)' 'MYDVDTILGRLKLSQQLVDKIKKEARQEFPHDEMMFELHVLRTANAIKHGLLTPNKSGNALQDNPLPSEGACQST' A
#
# COMPACT_ATOMS: atom_id res chain seq x y z
N MET A 1 -1.28 13.04 14.98
CA MET A 1 -1.66 13.13 13.55
C MET A 1 -0.39 12.95 12.75
N TYR A 2 -0.33 11.96 11.88
CA TYR A 2 0.83 11.66 11.05
C TYR A 2 0.91 12.68 9.90
N ASP A 3 2.09 13.22 9.63
CA ASP A 3 2.32 14.07 8.46
C ASP A 3 2.44 13.20 7.20
N VAL A 4 1.29 12.72 6.72
CA VAL A 4 1.19 11.79 5.60
C VAL A 4 1.77 12.41 4.33
N ASP A 5 1.54 13.70 4.08
CA ASP A 5 2.02 14.36 2.87
C ASP A 5 3.55 14.44 2.83
N THR A 6 4.19 14.80 3.94
CA THR A 6 5.65 14.81 4.03
C THR A 6 6.24 13.41 3.88
N ILE A 7 5.59 12.38 4.46
CA ILE A 7 6.10 11.01 4.37
C ILE A 7 5.94 10.46 2.95
N LEU A 8 4.78 10.67 2.31
CA LEU A 8 4.53 10.24 0.95
C LEU A 8 5.48 10.91 -0.06
N GLY A 9 5.80 12.19 0.14
CA GLY A 9 6.79 12.91 -0.68
C GLY A 9 8.18 12.27 -0.66
N ARG A 10 8.53 11.55 0.42
CA ARG A 10 9.82 10.83 0.55
C ARG A 10 9.82 9.44 -0.10
N LEU A 11 8.65 8.89 -0.42
CA LEU A 11 8.51 7.51 -0.91
C LEU A 11 8.73 7.37 -2.43
N LYS A 12 8.98 8.48 -3.15
CA LYS A 12 9.18 8.50 -4.62
C LYS A 12 8.06 7.80 -5.41
N LEU A 13 6.84 7.78 -4.86
CA LEU A 13 5.65 7.27 -5.55
C LEU A 13 5.14 8.32 -6.53
N SER A 14 4.47 7.89 -7.60
CA SER A 14 3.81 8.83 -8.51
C SER A 14 2.61 9.49 -7.83
N GLN A 15 2.34 10.75 -8.16
CA GLN A 15 1.22 11.49 -7.58
C GLN A 15 -0.13 10.79 -7.83
N GLN A 16 -0.34 10.26 -9.04
CA GLN A 16 -1.54 9.51 -9.38
C GLN A 16 -1.76 8.29 -8.48
N LEU A 17 -0.68 7.61 -8.06
CA LEU A 17 -0.78 6.46 -7.17
C LEU A 17 -1.09 6.88 -5.74
N VAL A 18 -0.46 7.96 -5.27
CA VAL A 18 -0.76 8.56 -3.96
C VAL A 18 -2.23 8.94 -3.87
N ASP A 19 -2.76 9.61 -4.90
CA ASP A 19 -4.16 10.05 -4.92
C ASP A 19 -5.13 8.86 -4.90
N LYS A 20 -4.77 7.78 -5.61
CA LYS A 20 -5.53 6.52 -5.58
C LYS A 20 -5.57 5.91 -4.17
N ILE A 21 -4.42 5.77 -3.52
CA ILE A 21 -4.32 5.20 -2.16
C ILE A 21 -5.14 6.03 -1.16
N LYS A 22 -5.02 7.36 -1.22
CA LYS A 22 -5.80 8.27 -0.35
C LYS A 22 -7.30 8.13 -0.58
N LYS A 23 -7.72 8.05 -1.85
CA LYS A 23 -9.13 7.88 -2.19
C LYS A 23 -9.69 6.57 -1.65
N GLU A 24 -8.98 5.45 -1.84
CA GLU A 24 -9.39 4.14 -1.36
C GLU A 24 -9.44 4.11 0.18
N ALA A 25 -8.40 4.62 0.85
CA ALA A 25 -8.36 4.70 2.31
C ALA A 25 -9.49 5.58 2.89
N ARG A 26 -9.87 6.67 2.21
CA ARG A 26 -10.96 7.54 2.67
C ARG A 26 -12.34 6.91 2.45
N GLN A 27 -12.49 6.06 1.44
CA GLN A 27 -13.71 5.28 1.25
C GLN A 27 -13.88 4.22 2.34
N GLU A 28 -12.78 3.60 2.78
CA GLU A 28 -12.78 2.60 3.84
C GLU A 28 -12.94 3.22 5.24
N PHE A 29 -12.31 4.38 5.47
CA PHE A 29 -12.34 5.11 6.75
C PHE A 29 -12.83 6.57 6.57
N PRO A 30 -14.15 6.80 6.35
CA PRO A 30 -14.66 8.14 6.03
C PRO A 30 -14.42 9.19 7.13
N HIS A 31 -14.52 8.76 8.39
CA HIS A 31 -14.51 9.65 9.56
C HIS A 31 -13.41 9.34 10.57
N ASP A 32 -12.59 8.30 10.33
CA ASP A 32 -11.50 7.91 11.21
C ASP A 32 -10.17 8.39 10.61
N GLU A 33 -9.72 9.57 11.04
CA GLU A 33 -8.46 10.17 10.56
C GLU A 33 -7.25 9.31 10.90
N MET A 34 -7.22 8.67 12.07
CA MET A 34 -6.09 7.85 12.49
C MET A 34 -5.97 6.61 11.60
N MET A 35 -7.09 5.93 11.32
CA MET A 35 -7.10 4.76 10.45
C MET A 35 -6.81 5.13 9.00
N PHE A 36 -7.34 6.26 8.52
CA PHE A 36 -7.00 6.80 7.20
C PHE A 36 -5.49 7.00 7.05
N GLU A 37 -4.85 7.73 7.97
CA GLU A 37 -3.43 8.04 7.89
C GLU A 37 -2.56 6.79 7.95
N LEU A 38 -2.87 5.89 8.89
CA LEU A 38 -2.16 4.65 9.08
C LEU A 38 -2.26 3.75 7.85
N HIS A 39 -3.45 3.63 7.26
CA HIS A 39 -3.67 2.81 6.08
C HIS A 39 -2.90 3.35 4.88
N VAL A 40 -2.96 4.67 4.64
CA VAL A 40 -2.20 5.31 3.55
C VAL A 40 -0.69 5.05 3.69
N LEU A 41 -0.15 5.20 4.90
CA LEU A 41 1.28 4.96 5.16
C LEU A 41 1.69 3.50 4.95
N ARG A 42 0.89 2.56 5.45
CA ARG A 42 1.16 1.12 5.30
C ARG A 42 1.16 0.70 3.83
N THR A 43 0.14 1.12 3.08
CA THR A 43 0.00 0.80 1.66
C THR A 43 1.13 1.41 0.84
N ALA A 44 1.46 2.69 1.08
CA ALA A 44 2.55 3.35 0.38
C ALA A 44 3.91 2.69 0.66
N ASN A 45 4.15 2.27 1.91
CA ASN A 45 5.37 1.55 2.27
C ASN A 45 5.42 0.15 1.65
N ALA A 46 4.32 -0.60 1.68
CA ALA A 46 4.23 -1.92 1.06
C ALA A 46 4.50 -1.87 -0.45
N ILE A 47 3.98 -0.86 -1.16
CA ILE A 47 4.26 -0.65 -2.57
C ILE A 47 5.74 -0.34 -2.81
N LYS A 48 6.33 0.56 -2.00
CA LYS A 48 7.76 0.89 -2.10
C LYS A 48 8.66 -0.34 -1.92
N HIS A 49 8.25 -1.27 -1.06
CA HIS A 49 8.97 -2.52 -0.82
C HIS A 49 8.60 -3.65 -1.79
N GLY A 50 7.74 -3.40 -2.79
CA GLY A 50 7.33 -4.40 -3.79
C GLY A 50 6.38 -5.48 -3.26
N LEU A 51 5.85 -5.31 -2.05
CA LEU A 51 4.90 -6.24 -1.41
C LEU A 51 3.51 -6.12 -2.02
N LEU A 52 3.15 -4.92 -2.48
CA LEU A 52 1.90 -4.65 -3.17
C LEU A 52 2.19 -4.06 -4.56
N THR A 53 1.44 -4.52 -5.55
CA THR A 53 1.40 -3.89 -6.87
C THR A 53 0.06 -3.18 -7.04
N PRO A 54 0.03 -1.94 -7.56
CA PRO A 54 -1.24 -1.27 -7.81
C PRO A 54 -1.96 -1.97 -8.95
N ASN A 55 -3.02 -2.72 -8.62
CA ASN A 55 -3.79 -3.44 -9.62
C ASN A 55 -4.48 -2.45 -10.58
N LYS A 56 -4.39 -2.70 -11.89
CA LYS A 56 -4.91 -1.80 -12.95
C LYS A 56 -6.43 -1.82 -13.09
N SER A 57 -7.14 -2.65 -12.34
CA SER A 57 -8.58 -2.86 -12.47
C SER A 57 -9.27 -2.79 -11.11
N GLY A 58 -9.89 -1.65 -10.84
CA GLY A 58 -11.06 -1.38 -9.96
C GLY A 58 -11.50 -2.29 -8.80
N ASN A 59 -10.70 -3.20 -8.27
CA ASN A 59 -11.04 -4.07 -7.14
C ASN A 59 -9.75 -4.43 -6.41
N ALA A 60 -9.69 -4.06 -5.13
CA ALA A 60 -8.78 -4.49 -4.06
C ALA A 60 -7.28 -4.71 -4.40
N LEU A 61 -6.42 -4.19 -3.53
CA LEU A 61 -4.99 -4.53 -3.47
C LEU A 61 -4.86 -6.06 -3.37
N GLN A 62 -4.23 -6.68 -4.36
CA GLN A 62 -3.93 -8.12 -4.34
C GLN A 62 -2.53 -8.29 -3.74
N ASP A 63 -2.45 -9.09 -2.68
CA ASP A 63 -1.19 -9.55 -2.12
C ASP A 63 -0.43 -10.34 -3.19
N ASN A 64 0.84 -10.01 -3.39
CA ASN A 64 1.73 -10.91 -4.12
C ASN A 64 1.86 -12.22 -3.32
N PRO A 65 1.82 -13.40 -3.96
CA PRO A 65 2.09 -14.64 -3.25
C PRO A 65 3.50 -14.59 -2.64
N LEU A 66 3.60 -14.96 -1.36
CA LEU A 66 4.87 -15.14 -0.65
C LEU A 66 5.80 -16.05 -1.48
N PRO A 67 7.11 -15.75 -1.56
CA PRO A 67 8.04 -16.66 -2.21
C PRO A 67 7.97 -18.01 -1.50
N SER A 68 7.63 -19.05 -2.26
CA SER A 68 7.54 -20.43 -1.80
C SER A 68 8.84 -20.78 -1.08
N GLU A 69 8.75 -21.12 0.21
CA GLU A 69 9.89 -21.67 0.93
C GLU A 69 10.38 -22.94 0.20
N GLY A 70 11.70 -23.10 0.20
CA GLY A 70 12.43 -23.99 -0.67
C GLY A 70 11.87 -25.40 -0.71
N ALA A 71 11.79 -25.93 -1.94
CA ALA A 71 11.71 -27.36 -2.16
C ALA A 71 12.90 -28.03 -1.45
N CYS A 72 12.63 -28.69 -0.33
CA CYS A 72 13.53 -29.69 0.23
C CYS A 72 13.65 -30.83 -0.79
N GLN A 73 14.58 -30.70 -1.74
CA GLN A 73 15.11 -31.84 -2.47
C GLN A 73 16.23 -32.42 -1.61
N SER A 74 15.88 -33.36 -0.74
CA SER A 74 16.87 -34.27 -0.14
C SER A 74 17.09 -35.40 -1.13
N THR A 75 18.35 -35.53 -1.54
CA THR A 75 18.97 -36.63 -2.28
C THR A 75 18.79 -37.97 -1.61
#